data_AF-A0A6M3LN68-F1
#
_entry.id   AF-A0A6M3LN68-F1
#
_cell.length_a   1.000
_cell.length_b   1.000
_cell.length_c   1.000
_cell.angle_alpha   90.00
_cell.angle_beta   90.00
_cell.angle_gamma   90.00
#
_symmetry.space_group_name_H-M   'P 1'
#
loop_
_entity.id
_entity.type
_entity.pdbx_description
1 polymer ?
#
loop_
_entity_poly.entity_id
_entity_poly.type
_entity_poly.pdbx_seq_one_letter_code
_entity_poly.pdbx_strand_id
1 'polypeptide(L)'
;SRNYLDYHKIPQEIIKIFNNLPHGSGIDGSWYLGFYKSNFVFWSSYHCMDEYGGYDGWVDFRVIIRWPDWKNFKLEFENGSHAKANRYWLRDYLEDIIYESITKTLEEKCQ
;
A
#
# COMPACT_ATOMS: atom_id res chain seq x y z
N SER A 1 -0.41 9.22 22.08
CA SER A 1 -0.09 7.83 22.51
C SER A 1 -0.01 6.95 21.27
N ARG A 2 1.07 6.18 21.09
CA ARG A 2 1.10 5.10 20.08
C ARG A 2 0.21 3.98 20.63
N ASN A 3 -0.99 3.83 20.08
CA ASN A 3 -1.85 2.71 20.41
C ASN A 3 -1.17 1.44 19.89
N TYR A 4 -0.74 0.56 20.80
CA TYR A 4 -0.32 -0.78 20.42
C TYR A 4 -1.53 -1.49 19.80
N LEU A 5 -1.33 -2.00 18.59
CA LEU A 5 -2.31 -2.83 17.90
C LEU A 5 -2.48 -4.13 18.70
N ASP A 6 -3.66 -4.33 19.27
CA ASP A 6 -4.06 -5.64 19.77
C ASP A 6 -4.31 -6.54 18.55
N TYR A 7 -3.32 -7.36 18.22
CA TYR A 7 -3.35 -8.24 17.04
C TYR A 7 -4.57 -9.17 17.02
N HIS A 8 -5.15 -9.49 18.17
CA HIS A 8 -6.37 -10.32 18.24
C HIS A 8 -7.63 -9.61 17.73
N LYS A 9 -7.58 -8.29 17.52
CA LYS A 9 -8.70 -7.48 16.98
C LYS A 9 -8.55 -7.15 15.49
N ILE A 10 -7.43 -7.55 14.86
CA ILE A 10 -7.22 -7.34 13.43
C ILE A 10 -7.93 -8.49 12.68
N PRO A 11 -8.83 -8.19 11.72
CA PRO A 11 -9.41 -9.23 10.87
C PRO A 11 -8.32 -10.06 10.19
N GLN A 12 -8.49 -11.38 10.13
CA GLN A 12 -7.51 -12.27 9.52
C GLN A 12 -7.28 -11.93 8.04
N GLU A 13 -8.30 -11.45 7.36
CA GLU A 13 -8.23 -10.91 5.99
C GLU A 13 -7.25 -9.74 5.88
N ILE A 14 -7.19 -8.83 6.87
CA ILE A 14 -6.25 -7.70 6.87
C ILE A 14 -4.81 -8.20 7.03
N ILE A 15 -4.59 -9.21 7.88
CA ILE A 15 -3.28 -9.84 8.04
C ILE A 15 -2.85 -10.53 6.74
N LYS A 16 -3.78 -11.23 6.08
CA LYS A 16 -3.53 -11.84 4.76
C LYS A 16 -3.17 -10.80 3.72
N ILE A 17 -3.93 -9.70 3.65
CA ILE A 17 -3.62 -8.57 2.77
C ILE A 17 -2.21 -8.07 3.04
N PHE A 18 -1.88 -7.75 4.29
CA PHE A 18 -0.55 -7.24 4.66
C PHE A 18 0.59 -8.14 4.17
N ASN A 19 0.46 -9.45 4.34
CA ASN A 19 1.49 -10.42 3.97
C ASN A 19 1.61 -10.66 2.44
N ASN A 20 0.61 -10.25 1.65
CA ASN A 20 0.56 -10.48 0.21
C ASN A 20 0.56 -9.18 -0.61
N LEU A 21 0.75 -8.03 0.04
CA LEU A 21 0.94 -6.77 -0.65
C LEU A 21 2.16 -6.85 -1.58
N PRO A 22 2.13 -6.15 -2.72
CA PRO A 22 3.12 -6.29 -3.78
C PRO A 22 4.50 -5.81 -3.32
N HIS A 23 5.54 -6.49 -3.79
CA HIS A 23 6.93 -6.11 -3.63
C HIS A 23 7.63 -6.19 -4.99
N GLY A 24 8.66 -5.37 -5.20
CA GLY A 24 9.37 -5.26 -6.47
C GLY A 24 8.64 -4.40 -7.49
N SER A 25 9.15 -4.36 -8.73
CA SER A 25 8.68 -3.44 -9.78
C SER A 25 8.60 -1.99 -9.28
N GLY A 26 9.60 -1.58 -8.52
CA GLY A 26 9.71 -0.28 -7.87
C GLY A 26 9.08 -0.20 -6.47
N ILE A 27 8.23 -1.12 -6.03
CA ILE A 27 7.77 -1.19 -4.62
C ILE A 27 8.83 -1.93 -3.79
N ASP A 28 9.97 -1.29 -3.59
CA ASP A 28 11.15 -1.89 -2.97
C ASP A 28 11.22 -1.60 -1.45
N GLY A 29 10.35 -0.71 -0.94
CA GLY A 29 10.19 -0.47 0.49
C GLY A 29 9.49 -1.62 1.22
N SER A 30 9.84 -1.80 2.49
CA SER A 30 9.10 -2.69 3.39
C SER A 30 7.69 -2.16 3.64
N TRP A 31 6.71 -3.07 3.69
CA TRP A 31 5.37 -2.71 4.12
C TRP A 31 5.27 -2.63 5.65
N TYR A 32 4.50 -1.67 6.13
CA TYR A 32 4.16 -1.53 7.55
C TYR A 32 2.65 -1.44 7.71
N LEU A 33 2.10 -2.13 8.72
CA LEU A 33 0.67 -2.08 9.06
C LEU A 33 0.45 -1.28 10.34
N GLY A 34 -0.58 -0.45 10.32
CA GLY A 34 -1.06 0.31 11.46
C GLY A 34 -2.57 0.48 11.45
N PHE A 35 -3.08 1.11 12.51
CA PHE A 35 -4.50 1.35 12.68
C PHE A 35 -4.75 2.76 13.20
N TYR A 36 -5.59 3.51 12.48
CA TYR A 36 -5.86 4.91 12.77
C TYR A 36 -7.31 5.27 12.46
N LYS A 37 -8.01 5.85 13.46
CA LYS A 37 -9.42 6.31 13.33
C LYS A 37 -10.34 5.28 12.65
N SER A 38 -10.25 4.01 13.08
CA SER A 38 -11.02 2.89 12.53
C SER A 38 -10.65 2.44 11.11
N ASN A 39 -9.49 2.87 10.59
CA ASN A 39 -8.96 2.41 9.31
C ASN A 39 -7.67 1.63 9.53
N PHE A 40 -7.45 0.63 8.68
CA PHE A 40 -6.15 -0.01 8.51
C PHE A 40 -5.32 0.83 7.55
N VAL A 41 -4.07 1.08 7.91
CA VAL A 41 -3.16 1.91 7.12
C VAL A 41 -1.91 1.09 6.83
N PHE A 42 -1.55 1.01 5.56
CA PHE A 42 -0.38 0.30 5.06
C PHE A 42 0.58 1.31 4.46
N TRP A 43 1.82 1.35 4.93
CA TRP A 43 2.85 2.26 4.39
C TRP A 43 3.88 1.48 3.59
N SER A 44 4.36 2.07 2.50
CA SER A 44 5.53 1.60 1.75
C SER A 44 6.15 2.76 0.97
N SER A 45 7.22 2.47 0.26
CA SER A 45 7.97 3.44 -0.55
C SER A 45 8.25 2.86 -1.94
N TYR A 46 8.07 3.69 -2.96
CA TYR A 46 8.36 3.37 -4.34
C TYR A 46 9.72 3.96 -4.78
N HIS A 47 10.57 3.14 -5.34
CA HIS A 47 11.89 3.45 -5.86
C HIS A 47 11.76 3.94 -7.31
N CYS A 48 11.93 5.25 -7.51
CA CYS A 48 11.83 5.85 -8.84
C CYS A 48 13.17 5.73 -9.58
N MET A 49 13.07 5.35 -10.85
CA MET A 49 14.19 5.33 -11.78
C MET A 49 13.91 6.34 -12.91
N ASP A 50 14.93 7.07 -13.34
CA ASP A 50 14.83 7.94 -14.50
C ASP A 50 14.81 7.13 -15.82
N GLU A 51 14.64 7.84 -16.94
CA GLU A 51 14.55 7.24 -18.28
C GLU A 51 15.84 6.53 -18.74
N TYR A 52 16.97 6.76 -18.06
CA TYR A 52 18.25 6.12 -18.34
C TYR A 52 18.55 4.97 -17.38
N GLY A 53 17.61 4.62 -16.49
CA GLY A 53 17.82 3.63 -15.44
C GLY A 53 18.71 4.13 -14.29
N GLY A 54 18.83 5.45 -14.13
CA GLY A 54 19.44 6.08 -12.97
C GLY A 54 18.44 6.22 -11.81
N TYR A 55 18.95 6.29 -10.58
CA TYR A 55 18.13 6.53 -9.39
C TYR A 55 17.57 7.95 -9.37
N ASP A 56 16.24 8.09 -9.28
CA ASP A 56 15.54 9.36 -9.08
C ASP A 56 14.69 9.33 -7.80
N GLY A 57 15.25 8.84 -6.70
CA GLY A 57 14.66 9.01 -5.36
C GLY A 57 13.55 8.03 -4.98
N TRP A 58 12.99 8.26 -3.79
CA TRP A 58 11.87 7.51 -3.25
C TRP A 58 10.59 8.34 -3.27
N VAL A 59 9.46 7.65 -3.38
CA VAL A 59 8.11 8.19 -3.20
C VAL A 59 7.43 7.38 -2.10
N ASP A 60 7.28 8.00 -0.93
CA ASP A 60 6.57 7.39 0.19
C ASP A 60 5.06 7.50 -0.04
N PHE A 61 4.35 6.40 0.25
CA PHE A 61 2.90 6.37 0.12
C PHE A 61 2.24 5.52 1.20
N ARG A 62 0.94 5.72 1.36
CA ARG A 62 0.09 4.89 2.21
C ARG A 62 -1.20 4.49 1.54
N VAL A 63 -1.65 3.29 1.88
CA VAL A 63 -2.95 2.73 1.50
C VAL A 63 -3.83 2.72 2.74
N ILE A 64 -5.01 3.35 2.66
CA ILE A 64 -5.96 3.43 3.76
C ILE A 64 -7.17 2.59 3.41
N ILE A 65 -7.42 1.55 4.21
CA ILE A 65 -8.54 0.62 4.04
C ILE A 65 -9.51 0.79 5.21
N ARG A 66 -10.78 1.05 4.87
CA ARG A 66 -11.89 0.96 5.81
C ARG A 66 -12.50 -0.44 5.70
N TRP A 67 -12.36 -1.26 6.73
CA TRP A 67 -12.93 -2.61 6.70
C TRP A 67 -14.44 -2.60 7.01
N PRO A 68 -15.28 -3.39 6.31
CA PRO A 68 -14.98 -4.35 5.24
C PRO A 68 -14.96 -3.78 3.80
N ASP A 69 -15.14 -2.47 3.64
CA ASP A 69 -15.16 -1.77 2.34
C ASP A 69 -13.75 -1.51 1.76
N TRP A 70 -13.05 -2.60 1.44
CA TRP A 70 -11.67 -2.51 0.94
C TRP A 70 -11.55 -2.00 -0.50
N LYS A 71 -12.60 -2.16 -1.33
CA LYS A 71 -12.58 -1.76 -2.75
C LYS A 71 -12.45 -0.24 -2.94
N ASN A 72 -12.88 0.53 -1.96
CA ASN A 72 -12.80 1.99 -1.93
C ASN A 72 -11.59 2.48 -1.10
N PHE A 73 -10.47 1.76 -1.13
CA PHE A 73 -9.27 2.19 -0.43
C PHE A 73 -8.77 3.55 -0.97
N LYS A 74 -7.98 4.25 -0.17
CA LYS A 74 -7.35 5.52 -0.57
C LYS A 74 -5.85 5.35 -0.67
N LEU A 75 -5.27 5.82 -1.77
CA LEU A 75 -3.83 5.98 -1.93
C LEU A 75 -3.43 7.43 -1.68
N GLU A 76 -2.55 7.66 -0.72
CA GLU A 76 -2.00 8.99 -0.40
C GLU A 76 -0.48 8.97 -0.49
N PHE A 77 0.09 9.99 -1.13
CA PHE A 77 1.54 10.20 -1.17
C PHE A 77 1.95 11.08 0.00
N GLU A 78 3.05 10.74 0.67
CA GLU A 78 3.56 11.47 1.83
C GLU A 78 4.73 12.39 1.46
N ASN A 79 5.13 13.27 2.38
CA ASN A 79 6.36 14.07 2.30
C ASN A 79 6.53 14.94 1.03
N GLY A 80 5.45 15.43 0.43
CA GLY A 80 5.52 16.24 -0.79
C GLY A 80 5.81 15.43 -2.06
N SER A 81 5.70 14.11 -2.00
CA SER A 81 6.00 13.21 -3.13
C SER A 81 5.02 13.32 -4.30
N HIS A 82 3.96 14.14 -4.20
CA HIS A 82 2.94 14.32 -5.25
C HIS A 82 3.51 14.73 -6.60
N ALA A 83 4.47 15.65 -6.64
CA ALA A 83 5.06 16.09 -7.92
C ALA A 83 5.81 14.94 -8.61
N LYS A 84 6.54 14.14 -7.84
CA LYS A 84 7.27 12.97 -8.34
C LYS A 84 6.32 11.84 -8.73
N ALA A 85 5.33 11.55 -7.90
CA ALA A 85 4.28 10.58 -8.21
C ALA A 85 3.55 10.91 -9.52
N ASN A 86 3.22 12.18 -9.76
CA ASN A 86 2.60 12.62 -11.01
C ASN A 86 3.56 12.49 -12.20
N ARG A 87 4.84 12.85 -12.03
CA ARG A 87 5.86 12.72 -13.09
C ARG A 87 5.96 11.29 -13.62
N TYR A 88 5.89 10.33 -12.71
CA TYR A 88 6.03 8.90 -12.99
C TYR A 88 4.69 8.15 -13.13
N TRP A 89 3.56 8.87 -13.16
CA TRP A 89 2.21 8.27 -13.29
C TRP A 89 1.93 7.18 -12.24
N LEU A 90 2.51 7.34 -11.03
CA LEU A 90 2.52 6.28 -10.03
C LEU A 90 1.14 6.03 -9.42
N ARG A 91 0.23 7.00 -9.42
CA ARG A 91 -1.09 6.82 -8.81
C ARG A 91 -1.83 5.67 -9.46
N ASP A 92 -2.03 5.75 -10.77
CA ASP A 92 -2.80 4.76 -11.53
C ASP A 92 -2.14 3.39 -11.42
N TYR A 93 -0.82 3.34 -11.62
CA TYR A 93 -0.02 2.12 -11.48
C TYR A 93 -0.15 1.47 -10.09
N LEU A 94 0.04 2.25 -9.02
CA LEU A 94 -0.04 1.71 -7.65
C LEU A 94 -1.47 1.30 -7.31
N GLU A 95 -2.48 2.10 -7.66
CA GLU A 95 -3.88 1.76 -7.41
C GLU A 95 -4.27 0.44 -8.09
N ASP A 96 -3.88 0.24 -9.36
CA ASP A 96 -4.15 -0.99 -10.10
C ASP A 96 -3.50 -2.22 -9.45
N ILE A 97 -2.20 -2.17 -9.17
CA ILE A 97 -1.47 -3.33 -8.59
C ILE A 97 -1.95 -3.63 -7.17
N ILE A 98 -2.20 -2.60 -6.36
CA ILE A 98 -2.71 -2.78 -5.00
C ILE A 98 -4.11 -3.41 -5.05
N TYR A 99 -4.98 -2.93 -5.95
CA TYR A 99 -6.30 -3.50 -6.13
C TYR A 99 -6.24 -4.97 -6.56
N GLU A 100 -5.41 -5.30 -7.54
CA GLU A 100 -5.21 -6.68 -8.01
C GLU A 100 -4.69 -7.59 -6.89
N SER A 101 -3.65 -7.15 -6.17
CA SER A 101 -3.06 -7.90 -5.04
C SER A 101 -4.08 -8.19 -3.94
N ILE A 102 -4.87 -7.19 -3.52
CA ILE A 102 -5.91 -7.38 -2.51
C ILE A 102 -7.00 -8.32 -3.02
N THR A 103 -7.45 -8.14 -4.27
CA THR A 103 -8.48 -8.98 -4.90
C THR A 103 -8.05 -10.44 -4.88
N LYS A 104 -6.86 -10.74 -5.41
CA LYS A 104 -6.30 -12.09 -5.46
C LYS A 104 -6.20 -12.71 -4.06
N THR A 105 -5.68 -11.95 -3.10
CA THR A 105 -5.53 -12.40 -1.70
C THR A 105 -6.86 -12.79 -1.04
N LEU A 106 -7.95 -12.08 -1.38
CA LEU A 106 -9.27 -12.34 -0.80
C LEU A 106 -10.08 -13.39 -1.57
N GLU A 107 -9.86 -13.51 -2.88
CA GLU A 107 -10.60 -14.43 -3.77
C GLU A 107 -9.98 -15.84 -3.86
N GLU A 108 -8.74 -16.04 -3.42
CA GLU A 108 -8.11 -17.37 -3.27
C GLU A 108 -8.82 -18.31 -2.25
N LYS A 109 -10.04 -18.00 -1.81
CA LYS A 109 -10.89 -18.81 -0.92
C LYS A 109 -11.81 -19.84 -1.63
N CYS A 110 -11.60 -20.17 -2.91
CA CYS A 110 -12.45 -21.13 -3.64
C CYS A 110 -11.72 -22.33 -4.29
N GLN A 111 -10.64 -22.83 -3.69
CA GLN A 111 -10.09 -24.15 -4.03
C GLN A 111 -9.91 -25.04 -2.80
#